data_AF-A0A6J8A6W5-F1
#
_entry.id   AF-A0A6J8A6W5-F1
#
_cell.length_a   1.000
_cell.length_b   1.000
_cell.length_c   1.000
_cell.angle_alpha   90.00
_cell.angle_beta   90.00
_cell.angle_gamma   90.00
#
_symmetry.space_group_name_H-M   'P 1'
#
loop_
_entity.id
_entity.type
_entity.pdbx_description
1 polymer ?
#
loop_
_entity_poly.entity_id
_entity_poly.type
_entity_poly.pdbx_seq_one_letter_code
_entity_poly.pdbx_strand_id
1 'polypeptide(L)'
;MIRYLLLLLYVLFFIVTFIVTSNGRRVTYASAKAKADFVNITVNSVAPINVQLGQKQIRCLKSCLDNVLCMSFFYNFLSRECRHFGVDFTDPGEGVPENGWKYYTVVRDCRINGYACPTSTGYTFFADICLCYKYVAIKSTHWQAKQYCANIKGYLIKINRKLKQREMERLLASLPVLDSKQENGNIFIQGTRVGNTSKWRYDDGQEITYFQWNKGKSQPQLSTGENVIAMQKVWGSLWHDATAASKIMFVCEVLL
;
A
#
# COMPACT_ATOMS: atom_id res chain seq x y z
N MET A 1 6.31 25.62 15.83
CA MET A 1 5.51 26.49 14.94
C MET A 1 5.84 26.13 13.49
N ILE A 2 5.03 25.28 12.86
CA ILE A 2 5.26 24.79 11.49
C ILE A 2 4.82 25.90 10.52
N ARG A 3 5.73 26.40 9.68
CA ARG A 3 5.42 27.41 8.65
C ARG A 3 5.14 26.71 7.32
N TYR A 4 3.91 26.78 6.83
CA TYR A 4 3.54 26.27 5.52
C TYR A 4 3.91 27.30 4.45
N LEU A 5 4.82 26.95 3.53
CA LEU A 5 5.09 27.74 2.34
C LEU A 5 4.33 27.11 1.17
N LEU A 6 3.26 27.77 0.70
CA LEU A 6 2.55 27.37 -0.53
C LEU A 6 3.41 27.80 -1.73
N LEU A 7 3.98 26.84 -2.47
CA LEU A 7 4.65 27.10 -3.74
C LEU A 7 3.88 26.44 -4.90
N LEU A 8 3.60 27.29 -5.90
CA LEU A 8 2.95 27.12 -7.20
C LEU A 8 2.40 25.75 -7.63
N LEU A 9 1.10 25.80 -7.95
CA LEU A 9 0.25 24.76 -8.53
C LEU A 9 0.65 24.41 -9.96
N TYR A 10 1.09 23.17 -10.20
CA TYR A 10 0.78 22.49 -11.46
C TYR A 10 -0.49 21.67 -11.24
N VAL A 11 -1.66 22.25 -11.52
CA VAL A 11 -2.89 21.48 -11.70
C VAL A 11 -2.83 20.84 -13.08
N LEU A 12 -2.04 19.78 -13.23
CA LEU A 12 -2.47 18.74 -14.16
C LEU A 12 -3.75 18.20 -13.52
N PHE A 13 -4.86 18.15 -14.28
CA PHE A 13 -6.24 17.87 -13.83
C PHE A 13 -6.42 16.64 -12.89
N PHE A 14 -5.37 15.85 -12.66
CA PHE A 14 -5.35 14.60 -11.93
C PHE A 14 -4.42 14.56 -10.71
N ILE A 15 -3.63 15.59 -10.39
CA ILE A 15 -2.71 15.57 -9.24
C ILE A 15 -2.82 16.85 -8.41
N VAL A 16 -3.02 16.71 -7.11
CA VAL A 16 -2.93 17.80 -6.13
C VAL A 16 -1.72 17.55 -5.25
N THR A 17 -0.73 18.45 -5.25
CA THR A 17 0.55 18.27 -4.54
C THR A 17 0.72 19.28 -3.41
N PHE A 18 1.19 18.82 -2.25
CA PHE A 18 1.69 19.64 -1.15
C PHE A 18 3.18 19.39 -0.92
N ILE A 19 3.90 20.49 -0.66
CA ILE A 19 5.26 20.49 -0.14
C ILE A 19 5.14 20.86 1.33
N VAL A 20 5.38 19.92 2.24
CA VAL A 20 5.45 20.22 3.68
C VAL A 20 6.92 20.36 4.07
N THR A 21 7.33 21.58 4.43
CA THR A 21 8.66 21.85 5.00
C THR A 21 8.57 21.83 6.53
N SER A 22 9.34 20.93 7.15
CA SER A 22 9.55 20.91 8.61
C SER A 22 10.99 21.33 8.91
N ASN A 23 11.13 22.38 9.75
CA ASN A 23 12.36 22.95 10.32
C ASN A 23 13.67 22.26 9.90
N GLY A 24 14.16 22.61 8.71
CA GLY A 24 15.57 22.53 8.39
C GLY A 24 16.07 21.36 7.54
N ARG A 25 15.27 20.37 7.08
CA ARG A 25 15.72 19.43 6.01
C ARG A 25 14.70 18.43 5.44
N ARG A 26 13.48 18.29 5.97
CA ARG A 26 12.51 17.30 5.46
C ARG A 26 11.42 17.97 4.64
N VAL A 27 11.45 17.73 3.33
CA VAL A 27 10.33 17.95 2.42
C VAL A 27 9.58 16.63 2.31
N THR A 28 8.40 16.54 2.91
CA THR A 28 7.49 15.44 2.62
C THR A 28 6.63 15.87 1.43
N TYR A 29 6.82 15.20 0.30
CA TYR A 29 5.91 15.29 -0.83
C TYR A 29 4.68 14.46 -0.50
N ALA A 30 3.54 15.12 -0.43
CA ALA A 30 2.27 14.46 -0.29
C ALA A 30 1.37 14.88 -1.45
N SER A 31 0.83 13.91 -2.17
CA SER A 31 -0.05 14.18 -3.29
C SER A 31 -1.30 13.33 -3.23
N ALA A 32 -2.36 13.86 -3.81
CA ALA A 32 -3.52 13.08 -4.18
C ALA A 32 -3.54 12.89 -5.69
N LYS A 33 -3.72 11.64 -6.13
CA LYS A 33 -3.94 11.30 -7.53
C LYS A 33 -5.41 10.98 -7.74
N ALA A 34 -6.06 11.72 -8.62
CA ALA A 34 -7.42 11.42 -9.06
C ALA A 34 -7.41 10.13 -9.89
N LYS A 35 -8.39 9.25 -9.65
CA LYS A 35 -8.63 8.10 -10.53
C LYS A 35 -9.69 8.46 -11.55
N ALA A 36 -9.34 8.36 -12.83
CA ALA A 36 -10.25 8.68 -13.94
C ALA A 36 -11.53 7.84 -13.90
N ASP A 37 -11.41 6.58 -13.49
CA ASP A 37 -12.54 5.63 -13.44
C ASP A 37 -13.48 5.86 -12.25
N PHE A 38 -13.14 6.78 -11.34
CA PHE A 38 -13.96 7.16 -10.17
C PHE A 38 -14.40 8.63 -10.28
N VAL A 39 -15.07 8.95 -11.37
CA VAL A 39 -15.70 10.26 -11.62
C VAL A 39 -17.21 10.08 -11.59
N ASN A 40 -17.91 10.94 -10.86
CA ASN A 40 -19.33 10.84 -10.59
C ASN A 40 -19.73 9.49 -9.96
N ILE A 41 -18.89 9.01 -9.04
CA ILE A 41 -19.11 7.76 -8.30
C ILE A 41 -18.83 8.03 -6.82
N THR A 42 -19.60 7.41 -5.93
CA THR A 42 -19.31 7.29 -4.50
C THR A 42 -19.30 5.84 -4.06
N VAL A 43 -18.58 5.55 -2.97
CA VAL A 43 -18.60 4.20 -2.36
C VAL A 43 -19.19 4.31 -0.97
N ASN A 44 -20.30 3.60 -0.74
CA ASN A 44 -21.05 3.63 0.52
C ASN A 44 -20.90 2.33 1.34
N SER A 45 -20.16 1.34 0.82
CA SER A 45 -19.92 0.07 1.50
C SER A 45 -18.99 0.17 2.72
N VAL A 46 -18.30 1.31 2.87
CA VAL A 46 -17.40 1.60 3.98
C VAL A 46 -17.74 2.99 4.51
N ALA A 47 -17.90 3.13 5.83
CA ALA A 47 -18.15 4.42 6.44
C ALA A 47 -16.89 5.32 6.36
N PRO A 48 -17.05 6.62 6.06
CA PRO A 48 -15.93 7.55 6.09
C PRO A 48 -15.41 7.72 7.53
N ILE A 49 -14.09 7.81 7.68
CA ILE A 49 -13.46 8.08 8.99
C ILE A 49 -13.59 9.54 9.41
N ASN A 50 -13.90 10.42 8.46
CA ASN A 50 -14.16 11.85 8.69
C ASN A 50 -14.98 12.42 7.52
N VAL A 51 -15.92 13.30 7.82
CA VAL A 51 -16.70 14.04 6.81
C VAL A 51 -16.58 15.54 7.10
N GLN A 52 -16.32 16.33 6.06
CA GLN A 52 -16.19 17.78 6.16
C GLN A 52 -17.04 18.48 5.11
N LEU A 53 -17.77 19.51 5.53
CA LEU A 53 -18.63 20.31 4.65
C LEU A 53 -17.99 21.66 4.32
N GLY A 54 -18.35 22.20 3.15
CA GLY A 54 -17.93 23.54 2.72
C GLY A 54 -16.42 23.69 2.51
N GLN A 55 -15.66 22.60 2.37
CA GLN A 55 -14.20 22.67 2.24
C GLN A 55 -13.78 22.92 0.78
N LYS A 56 -12.62 23.53 0.59
CA LYS A 56 -11.95 23.48 -0.72
C LYS A 56 -11.26 22.11 -0.82
N GLN A 57 -11.17 21.54 -2.02
CA GLN A 57 -10.48 20.27 -2.27
C GLN A 57 -9.08 20.20 -1.63
N ILE A 58 -8.33 21.30 -1.70
CA ILE A 58 -6.99 21.40 -1.11
C ILE A 58 -7.02 21.23 0.42
N ARG A 59 -8.06 21.74 1.10
CA ARG A 59 -8.23 21.56 2.56
C ARG A 59 -8.63 20.13 2.91
N CYS A 60 -9.43 19.49 2.06
CA CYS A 60 -9.76 18.06 2.17
C CYS A 60 -8.48 17.21 2.14
N LEU A 61 -7.63 17.39 1.12
CA LEU A 61 -6.33 16.70 1.06
C LEU A 61 -5.47 17.00 2.29
N LYS A 62 -5.33 18.27 2.69
CA LYS A 62 -4.54 18.61 3.89
C LYS A 62 -5.04 17.87 5.13
N SER A 63 -6.35 17.90 5.37
CA SER A 63 -6.91 17.25 6.55
C SER A 63 -6.78 15.72 6.50
N CYS A 64 -6.83 15.12 5.32
CA CYS A 64 -6.50 13.70 5.16
C CYS A 64 -5.00 13.45 5.44
N LEU A 65 -4.10 14.32 4.98
CA LEU A 65 -2.67 14.22 5.28
C LEU A 65 -2.33 14.38 6.76
N ASP A 66 -3.07 15.21 7.49
CA ASP A 66 -2.88 15.36 8.94
C ASP A 66 -3.39 14.13 9.73
N ASN A 67 -4.24 13.28 9.12
CA ASN A 67 -4.72 12.04 9.72
C ASN A 67 -3.94 10.83 9.19
N VAL A 68 -3.08 10.22 10.02
CA VAL A 68 -2.24 9.07 9.65
C VAL A 68 -3.02 7.85 9.16
N LEU A 69 -4.30 7.70 9.55
CA LEU A 69 -5.16 6.61 9.10
C LEU A 69 -5.77 6.87 7.73
N CYS A 70 -5.79 8.11 7.25
CA CYS A 70 -6.40 8.45 5.97
C CYS A 70 -5.52 8.00 4.79
N MET A 71 -6.07 7.10 3.97
CA MET A 71 -5.43 6.53 2.78
C MET A 71 -6.00 7.09 1.47
N SER A 72 -7.25 7.53 1.50
CA SER A 72 -7.94 8.08 0.34
C SER A 72 -9.06 9.03 0.76
N PHE A 73 -9.58 9.80 -0.18
CA PHE A 73 -10.77 10.61 0.05
C PHE A 73 -11.61 10.78 -1.22
N PHE A 74 -12.90 11.02 -1.01
CA PHE A 74 -13.80 11.53 -2.02
C PHE A 74 -14.04 13.02 -1.79
N TYR A 75 -14.10 13.79 -2.86
CA TYR A 75 -14.46 15.20 -2.83
C TYR A 75 -15.58 15.48 -3.82
N ASN A 76 -16.67 16.08 -3.34
CA ASN A 76 -17.75 16.55 -4.17
C ASN A 76 -17.52 18.01 -4.57
N PHE A 77 -17.35 18.28 -5.86
CA PHE A 77 -17.08 19.64 -6.34
C PHE A 77 -18.33 20.53 -6.41
N LEU A 78 -19.53 19.95 -6.38
CA LEU A 78 -20.80 20.68 -6.34
C LEU A 78 -21.16 21.08 -4.92
N SER A 79 -21.19 20.13 -3.98
CA SER A 79 -21.56 20.37 -2.58
C SER A 79 -20.40 20.82 -1.69
N ARG A 80 -19.16 20.70 -2.17
CA ARG A 80 -17.93 20.96 -1.39
C ARG A 80 -17.78 20.05 -0.17
N GLU A 81 -18.42 18.89 -0.23
CA GLU A 81 -18.28 17.83 0.77
C GLU A 81 -17.00 17.03 0.53
N CYS A 82 -16.37 16.63 1.62
CA CYS A 82 -15.15 15.84 1.66
C CYS A 82 -15.37 14.64 2.58
N ARG A 83 -15.06 13.43 2.09
CA ARG A 83 -15.17 12.18 2.85
C ARG A 83 -13.81 11.49 2.86
N HIS A 84 -13.23 11.30 4.03
CA HIS A 84 -11.96 10.62 4.22
C HIS A 84 -12.18 9.13 4.48
N PHE A 85 -11.27 8.29 4.00
CA PHE A 85 -11.34 6.85 4.18
C PHE A 85 -9.99 6.27 4.62
N GLY A 86 -10.05 5.29 5.52
CA GLY A 86 -8.90 4.51 5.95
C GLY A 86 -8.57 3.33 5.05
N VAL A 87 -9.13 3.30 3.84
CA VAL A 87 -8.97 2.25 2.84
C VAL A 87 -8.78 2.89 1.46
N ASP A 88 -8.30 2.10 0.51
CA ASP A 88 -8.35 2.47 -0.90
C ASP A 88 -9.59 1.88 -1.55
N PHE A 89 -10.14 2.60 -2.52
CA PHE A 89 -11.08 2.03 -3.48
C PHE A 89 -10.36 1.80 -4.80
N THR A 90 -10.67 0.66 -5.38
CA THR A 90 -9.74 -0.03 -6.25
C THR A 90 -10.52 -0.55 -7.46
N ASP A 91 -11.78 -0.95 -7.28
CA ASP A 91 -12.71 -1.26 -8.36
C ASP A 91 -13.87 -0.23 -8.38
N PRO A 92 -14.08 0.52 -9.47
CA PRO A 92 -15.23 1.43 -9.62
C PRO A 92 -16.59 0.73 -9.46
N GLY A 93 -16.67 -0.57 -9.73
CA GLY A 93 -17.87 -1.38 -9.52
C GLY A 93 -18.29 -1.49 -8.05
N GLU A 94 -17.41 -1.14 -7.10
CA GLU A 94 -17.77 -1.01 -5.68
C GLU A 94 -18.66 0.23 -5.40
N GLY A 95 -18.79 1.15 -6.37
CA GLY A 95 -19.44 2.43 -6.19
C GLY A 95 -20.81 2.57 -6.86
N VAL A 96 -21.54 3.60 -6.45
CA VAL A 96 -22.81 4.01 -7.02
C VAL A 96 -22.63 5.31 -7.81
N PRO A 97 -23.28 5.46 -8.98
CA PRO A 97 -23.25 6.72 -9.73
C PRO A 97 -23.82 7.87 -8.90
N GLU A 98 -23.04 8.92 -8.71
CA GLU A 98 -23.44 10.12 -7.98
C GLU A 98 -22.66 11.34 -8.49
N ASN A 99 -23.37 12.30 -9.07
CA ASN A 99 -22.76 13.46 -9.71
C ASN A 99 -21.97 14.34 -8.74
N GLY A 100 -20.87 14.90 -9.23
CA GLY A 100 -20.05 15.84 -8.47
C GLY A 100 -18.90 15.19 -7.72
N TRP A 101 -18.88 13.87 -7.58
CA TRP A 101 -17.86 13.18 -6.80
C TRP A 101 -16.62 12.83 -7.61
N LYS A 102 -15.45 13.00 -6.98
CA LYS A 102 -14.16 12.52 -7.49
C LYS A 102 -13.39 11.82 -6.37
N TYR A 103 -12.79 10.69 -6.71
CA TYR A 103 -11.93 9.93 -5.80
C TYR A 103 -10.45 10.30 -5.94
N TYR A 104 -9.77 10.33 -4.81
CA TYR A 104 -8.35 10.62 -4.70
C TYR A 104 -7.67 9.59 -3.80
N THR A 105 -6.62 8.95 -4.33
CA THR A 105 -5.69 8.16 -3.51
C THR A 105 -4.65 9.09 -2.90
N VAL A 106 -4.39 8.93 -1.60
CA VAL A 106 -3.33 9.69 -0.92
C VAL A 106 -2.01 8.94 -0.98
N VAL A 107 -0.99 9.68 -1.40
CA VAL A 107 0.41 9.26 -1.46
C VAL A 107 1.17 10.08 -0.45
N ARG A 108 1.79 9.41 0.52
CA ARG A 108 2.66 10.01 1.53
C ARG A 108 4.10 9.71 1.18
N ASP A 109 4.97 10.68 1.42
CA ASP A 109 6.42 10.50 1.40
C ASP A 109 6.93 9.87 0.09
N CYS A 110 6.48 10.39 -1.06
CA CYS A 110 7.16 10.08 -2.31
C CYS A 110 8.49 10.83 -2.30
N ARG A 111 9.52 10.23 -1.69
CA ARG A 111 10.83 10.87 -1.55
C ARG A 111 11.46 11.00 -2.92
N ILE A 112 11.37 12.20 -3.49
CA ILE A 112 12.24 12.65 -4.58
C ILE A 112 13.50 13.24 -3.96
N ASN A 113 14.15 12.53 -3.02
CA ASN A 113 15.45 12.94 -2.47
C ASN A 113 16.60 12.42 -3.37
N GLY A 114 16.45 12.53 -4.68
CA GLY A 114 17.46 12.14 -5.67
C GLY A 114 17.62 10.63 -5.93
N TYR A 115 17.00 9.75 -5.13
CA TYR A 115 16.98 8.31 -5.41
C TYR A 115 15.74 7.94 -6.21
N ALA A 116 15.88 7.89 -7.53
CA ALA A 116 14.87 7.27 -8.38
C ALA A 116 14.83 5.76 -8.10
N CYS A 117 13.65 5.15 -8.19
CA CYS A 117 13.54 3.70 -8.18
C CYS A 117 14.41 3.13 -9.33
N PRO A 118 15.43 2.31 -9.07
CA PRO A 118 16.46 2.01 -10.06
C PRO A 118 16.00 0.90 -11.02
N THR A 119 15.03 1.23 -11.87
CA THR A 119 14.33 0.29 -12.75
C THR A 119 15.25 -0.44 -13.73
N SER A 120 16.33 0.21 -14.16
CA SER A 120 17.39 -0.40 -14.98
C SER A 120 18.14 -1.55 -14.30
N THR A 121 18.01 -1.70 -12.98
CA THR A 121 18.69 -2.75 -12.18
C THR A 121 17.71 -3.78 -11.57
N GLY A 122 16.54 -3.92 -12.21
CA GLY A 122 15.54 -4.94 -11.86
C GLY A 122 14.62 -4.57 -10.71
N TYR A 123 14.42 -3.26 -10.46
CA TYR A 123 13.39 -2.76 -9.55
C TYR A 123 12.15 -2.34 -10.34
N THR A 124 10.99 -2.35 -9.69
CA THR A 124 9.72 -1.90 -10.28
C THR A 124 9.19 -0.73 -9.47
N PHE A 125 8.72 0.30 -10.19
CA PHE A 125 8.09 1.47 -9.59
C PHE A 125 6.59 1.48 -9.87
N PHE A 126 5.78 1.37 -8.81
CA PHE A 126 4.35 1.53 -8.86
C PHE A 126 3.97 2.95 -8.44
N ALA A 127 3.78 3.81 -9.44
CA ALA A 127 3.63 5.26 -9.28
C ALA A 127 2.37 5.69 -8.50
N ASP A 128 1.30 4.90 -8.50
CA ASP A 128 0.03 5.28 -7.87
C ASP A 128 0.15 5.50 -6.36
N ILE A 129 1.09 4.81 -5.70
CA ILE A 129 1.35 4.93 -4.27
C ILE A 129 2.84 5.11 -3.95
N CYS A 130 3.63 5.50 -4.96
CA CYS A 130 5.07 5.68 -4.87
C CYS A 130 5.80 4.47 -4.22
N LEU A 131 5.46 3.27 -4.67
CA LEU A 131 6.09 2.03 -4.20
C LEU A 131 7.24 1.65 -5.12
N CYS A 132 8.45 1.52 -4.58
CA CYS A 132 9.59 0.90 -5.26
C CYS A 132 9.87 -0.47 -4.65
N TYR A 133 9.90 -1.51 -5.47
CA TYR A 133 10.09 -2.88 -4.99
C TYR A 133 10.96 -3.71 -5.92
N LYS A 134 11.48 -4.82 -5.39
CA LYS A 134 12.27 -5.80 -6.14
C LYS A 134 11.81 -7.20 -5.80
N TYR A 135 11.43 -7.95 -6.83
CA TYR A 135 11.20 -9.38 -6.73
C TYR A 135 12.54 -10.12 -6.71
N VAL A 136 12.69 -11.07 -5.78
CA VAL A 136 13.89 -11.90 -5.65
C VAL A 136 13.50 -13.36 -5.80
N ALA A 137 13.89 -13.95 -6.94
CA ALA A 137 13.57 -15.32 -7.30
C ALA A 137 14.39 -16.39 -6.53
N ILE A 138 15.37 -15.97 -5.72
CA ILE A 138 16.22 -16.88 -4.96
C ILE A 138 15.47 -17.37 -3.73
N LYS A 139 15.14 -18.68 -3.71
CA LYS A 139 14.49 -19.31 -2.56
C LYS A 139 15.37 -19.19 -1.31
N SER A 140 14.85 -18.51 -0.29
CA SER A 140 15.57 -18.15 0.93
C SER A 140 14.68 -18.40 2.14
N THR A 141 15.28 -18.65 3.30
CA THR A 141 14.53 -18.62 4.57
C THR A 141 14.02 -17.21 4.85
N HIS A 142 13.01 -17.07 5.71
CA HIS A 142 12.47 -15.75 6.06
C HIS A 142 13.54 -14.82 6.65
N TRP A 143 14.44 -15.36 7.47
CA TRP A 143 15.57 -14.61 8.03
C TRP A 143 16.52 -14.11 6.92
N GLN A 144 16.92 -14.99 5.99
CA GLN A 144 17.78 -14.61 4.86
C GLN A 144 17.12 -13.56 3.97
N ALA A 145 15.82 -13.71 3.71
CA ALA A 145 15.05 -12.74 2.91
C ALA A 145 15.02 -11.35 3.59
N LYS A 146 14.79 -11.29 4.91
CA LYS A 146 14.89 -10.04 5.68
C LYS A 146 16.27 -9.43 5.62
N GLN A 147 17.34 -10.22 5.77
CA GLN A 147 18.71 -9.74 5.65
C GLN A 147 19.01 -9.19 4.25
N TYR A 148 18.56 -9.87 3.20
CA TYR A 148 18.70 -9.39 1.83
C TYR A 148 18.02 -8.04 1.64
N CYS A 149 16.76 -7.91 2.07
CA CYS A 149 16.04 -6.64 1.92
C CYS A 149 16.70 -5.52 2.73
N ALA A 150 17.18 -5.81 3.94
CA ALA A 150 17.93 -4.84 4.75
C ALA A 150 19.22 -4.36 4.05
N ASN A 151 19.96 -5.26 3.40
CA ASN A 151 21.18 -4.93 2.67
C ASN A 151 20.95 -3.97 1.49
N ILE A 152 19.77 -4.01 0.88
CA ILE A 152 19.36 -3.05 -0.16
C ILE A 152 18.58 -1.85 0.39
N LYS A 153 18.75 -1.55 1.70
CA LYS A 153 18.10 -0.43 2.41
C LYS A 153 16.56 -0.50 2.35
N GLY A 154 16.03 -1.71 2.38
CA GLY A 154 14.60 -1.99 2.36
C GLY A 154 14.17 -2.97 3.45
N TYR A 155 12.96 -3.49 3.30
CA TYR A 155 12.37 -4.55 4.13
C TYR A 155 11.57 -5.48 3.22
N LEU A 156 11.16 -6.65 3.72
CA LEU A 156 10.15 -7.45 3.02
C LEU A 156 8.91 -6.59 2.74
N ILE A 157 8.24 -6.75 1.60
CA ILE A 157 7.12 -5.90 1.21
C ILE A 157 6.07 -5.78 2.33
N LYS A 158 5.76 -4.54 2.77
CA LYS A 158 4.76 -4.25 3.79
C LYS A 158 3.42 -4.02 3.12
N ILE A 159 2.58 -5.05 3.03
CA ILE A 159 1.25 -4.92 2.44
C ILE A 159 0.26 -4.45 3.50
N ASN A 160 0.00 -3.14 3.53
CA ASN A 160 -0.86 -2.47 4.51
C ASN A 160 -2.08 -1.76 3.89
N ARG A 161 -2.32 -1.94 2.59
CA ARG A 161 -3.41 -1.31 1.85
C ARG A 161 -3.76 -2.10 0.59
N LYS A 162 -5.01 -1.98 0.10
CA LYS A 162 -5.51 -2.70 -1.08
C LYS A 162 -4.67 -2.45 -2.34
N LEU A 163 -4.16 -1.23 -2.53
CA LEU A 163 -3.32 -0.93 -3.70
C LEU A 163 -2.00 -1.71 -3.72
N LYS A 164 -1.37 -1.97 -2.56
CA LYS A 164 -0.16 -2.82 -2.48
C LYS A 164 -0.48 -4.28 -2.74
N GLN A 165 -1.59 -4.78 -2.18
CA GLN A 165 -2.05 -6.14 -2.43
C GLN A 165 -2.25 -6.39 -3.93
N ARG A 166 -2.99 -5.49 -4.59
CA ARG A 166 -3.25 -5.57 -6.03
C ARG A 166 -1.97 -5.54 -6.86
N GLU A 167 -0.98 -4.74 -6.45
CA GLU A 167 0.29 -4.70 -7.16
C GLU A 167 1.05 -6.03 -7.02
N MET A 168 1.02 -6.65 -5.85
CA MET A 168 1.61 -7.98 -5.63
C MET A 168 0.85 -9.07 -6.39
N GLU A 169 -0.48 -8.98 -6.48
CA GLU A 169 -1.29 -9.86 -7.34
C GLU A 169 -0.85 -9.77 -8.81
N ARG A 170 -0.65 -8.56 -9.34
CA ARG A 170 -0.17 -8.35 -10.72
C ARG A 170 1.23 -8.90 -10.93
N LEU A 171 2.14 -8.62 -10.00
CA LEU A 171 3.49 -9.17 -10.01
C LEU A 171 3.43 -10.70 -10.09
N LEU A 172 2.76 -11.35 -9.14
CA LEU A 172 2.66 -12.81 -9.09
C LEU A 172 1.97 -13.38 -10.34
N ALA A 173 0.92 -12.73 -10.85
CA ALA A 173 0.26 -13.12 -12.08
C ALA A 173 1.22 -13.13 -13.29
N SER A 174 2.12 -12.14 -13.39
CA SER A 174 3.10 -12.03 -14.47
C SER A 174 4.24 -13.06 -14.43
N LEU A 175 4.49 -13.69 -13.27
CA LEU A 175 5.56 -14.69 -13.15
C LEU A 175 5.19 -15.97 -13.92
N PRO A 176 6.14 -16.65 -14.57
CA PRO A 176 5.87 -17.94 -15.19
C PRO A 176 5.41 -18.97 -14.14
N VAL A 177 4.48 -19.85 -14.51
CA VAL A 177 4.11 -21.00 -13.68
C VAL A 177 5.20 -22.05 -13.90
N LEU A 178 6.16 -22.13 -12.97
CA LEU A 178 7.36 -22.93 -13.16
C LEU A 178 7.17 -24.43 -12.85
N ASP A 179 6.11 -24.83 -12.14
CA ASP A 179 5.62 -26.22 -12.07
C ASP A 179 4.23 -26.26 -11.41
N SER A 180 3.45 -27.32 -11.67
CA SER A 180 2.15 -27.59 -11.05
C SER A 180 2.21 -27.94 -9.56
N LYS A 181 3.41 -28.06 -9.00
CA LYS A 181 3.62 -28.24 -7.56
C LYS A 181 3.46 -26.90 -6.85
N GLN A 182 2.66 -26.90 -5.77
CA GLN A 182 2.20 -25.74 -5.00
C GLN A 182 3.31 -24.80 -4.48
N GLU A 183 4.59 -25.14 -4.61
CA GLU A 183 5.73 -24.39 -4.05
C GLU A 183 6.24 -23.26 -4.95
N ASN A 184 5.89 -23.25 -6.24
CA ASN A 184 6.35 -22.22 -7.17
C ASN A 184 5.32 -21.07 -7.24
N GLY A 185 5.75 -19.87 -6.85
CA GLY A 185 4.91 -18.67 -6.76
C GLY A 185 4.59 -18.21 -5.34
N ASN A 186 5.28 -18.75 -4.34
CA ASN A 186 5.21 -18.27 -2.96
C ASN A 186 6.23 -17.17 -2.72
N ILE A 187 5.79 -16.04 -2.19
CA ILE A 187 6.67 -14.96 -1.74
C ILE A 187 6.50 -14.70 -0.26
N PHE A 188 7.61 -14.54 0.47
CA PHE A 188 7.55 -13.92 1.79
C PHE A 188 7.15 -12.45 1.65
N ILE A 189 6.26 -12.03 2.55
CA ILE A 189 5.89 -10.64 2.77
C ILE A 189 6.17 -10.30 4.24
N GLN A 190 6.11 -9.02 4.59
CA GLN A 190 6.35 -8.63 5.97
C GLN A 190 5.21 -9.06 6.88
N GLY A 191 5.57 -9.66 8.02
CA GLY A 191 4.65 -9.94 9.11
C GLY A 191 5.11 -11.13 9.94
N THR A 192 5.03 -10.99 11.26
CA THR A 192 5.33 -12.05 12.21
C THR A 192 4.22 -12.20 13.24
N ARG A 193 3.93 -13.43 13.64
CA ARG A 193 2.95 -13.73 14.69
C ARG A 193 3.47 -13.30 16.06
N VAL A 194 2.62 -12.67 16.86
CA VAL A 194 2.96 -12.26 18.22
C VAL A 194 2.81 -13.47 19.14
N GLY A 195 3.92 -14.15 19.43
CA GLY A 195 3.93 -15.37 20.25
C GLY A 195 2.97 -16.43 19.71
N ASN A 196 2.16 -17.02 20.59
CA ASN A 196 1.10 -17.98 20.25
C ASN A 196 -0.29 -17.33 20.21
N THR A 197 -0.39 -16.07 19.80
CA THR A 197 -1.66 -15.36 19.66
C THR A 197 -2.14 -15.32 18.21
N SER A 198 -3.38 -14.90 17.98
CA SER A 198 -3.92 -14.60 16.65
C SER A 198 -3.45 -13.25 16.08
N LYS A 199 -2.61 -12.50 16.81
CA LYS A 199 -2.15 -11.17 16.41
C LYS A 199 -0.88 -11.25 15.58
N TRP A 200 -0.77 -10.34 14.62
CA TRP A 200 0.36 -10.22 13.70
C TRP A 200 0.91 -8.80 13.74
N ARG A 201 2.23 -8.65 13.57
CA ARG A 201 2.91 -7.35 13.53
C ARG A 201 3.86 -7.26 12.35
N TYR A 202 3.96 -6.06 11.79
CA TYR A 202 5.05 -5.69 10.90
C TYR A 202 6.37 -5.54 11.66
N ASP A 203 7.50 -5.48 10.95
CA ASP A 203 8.82 -5.38 11.60
C ASP A 203 9.04 -4.03 12.32
N ASP A 204 8.27 -3.00 11.96
CA ASP A 204 8.26 -1.71 12.66
C ASP A 204 7.41 -1.73 13.94
N GLY A 205 6.90 -2.89 14.33
CA GLY A 205 6.12 -3.11 15.54
C GLY A 205 4.64 -2.75 15.41
N GLN A 206 4.21 -2.18 14.30
CA GLN A 206 2.80 -1.87 14.06
C GLN A 206 1.99 -3.16 13.95
N GLU A 207 0.83 -3.20 14.61
CA GLU A 207 -0.14 -4.29 14.45
C GLU A 207 -0.71 -4.30 13.03
N ILE A 208 -0.78 -5.48 12.44
CA ILE A 208 -1.38 -5.66 11.11
C ILE A 208 -2.90 -5.59 11.27
N THR A 209 -3.53 -4.64 10.59
CA THR A 209 -4.99 -4.47 10.56
C THR A 209 -5.59 -4.75 9.18
N TYR A 210 -4.76 -4.78 8.15
CA TYR A 210 -5.13 -5.16 6.78
C TYR A 210 -4.69 -6.59 6.52
N PHE A 211 -5.64 -7.48 6.22
CA PHE A 211 -5.37 -8.89 5.93
C PHE A 211 -6.02 -9.32 4.63
N GLN A 212 -5.34 -10.20 3.90
CA GLN A 212 -5.87 -10.89 2.72
C GLN A 212 -5.65 -12.40 2.87
N TRP A 213 -5.95 -12.93 4.05
CA TRP A 213 -5.87 -14.35 4.34
C TRP A 213 -6.70 -15.18 3.36
N ASN A 214 -6.15 -16.34 2.96
CA ASN A 214 -6.89 -17.31 2.19
C ASN A 214 -7.94 -18.04 3.07
N LYS A 215 -9.10 -17.41 3.24
CA LYS A 215 -10.22 -17.99 4.00
C LYS A 215 -10.71 -19.31 3.42
N GLY A 216 -10.61 -19.50 2.09
CA GLY A 216 -10.98 -20.75 1.43
C GLY A 216 -10.06 -21.94 1.78
N LYS A 217 -8.90 -21.67 2.40
CA LYS A 217 -7.96 -22.68 2.92
C LYS A 217 -7.79 -22.60 4.44
N SER A 218 -8.72 -21.93 5.13
CA SER A 218 -8.71 -21.76 6.60
C SER A 218 -7.41 -21.15 7.13
N GLN A 219 -6.88 -20.15 6.43
CA GLN A 219 -5.68 -19.43 6.80
C GLN A 219 -5.98 -18.22 7.71
N PRO A 220 -5.10 -17.87 8.66
CA PRO A 220 -3.92 -18.65 9.08
C PRO A 220 -4.33 -19.89 9.88
N GLN A 221 -3.56 -20.98 9.80
CA GLN A 221 -3.83 -22.20 10.57
C GLN A 221 -3.45 -22.06 12.05
N LEU A 222 -2.60 -21.07 12.38
CA LEU A 222 -2.12 -20.79 13.73
C LEU A 222 -1.40 -21.99 14.36
N SER A 223 -0.83 -22.86 13.52
CA SER A 223 -0.09 -24.04 13.93
C SER A 223 1.20 -23.66 14.68
N THR A 224 1.77 -24.58 15.44
CA THR A 224 3.09 -24.39 16.06
C THR A 224 4.17 -24.39 14.98
N GLY A 225 4.81 -23.25 14.74
CA GLY A 225 5.95 -23.11 13.81
C GLY A 225 5.68 -22.21 12.61
N GLU A 226 4.41 -21.99 12.25
CA GLU A 226 4.01 -21.05 11.19
C GLU A 226 3.76 -19.65 11.77
N ASN A 227 4.83 -18.85 11.80
CA ASN A 227 4.86 -17.56 12.47
C ASN A 227 5.28 -16.40 11.57
N VAL A 228 5.37 -16.62 10.26
CA VAL A 228 5.65 -15.59 9.25
C VAL A 228 4.57 -15.62 8.15
N ILE A 229 4.47 -14.58 7.35
CA ILE A 229 3.43 -14.44 6.31
C ILE A 229 4.02 -14.66 4.92
N ALA A 230 3.32 -15.43 4.09
CA ALA A 230 3.61 -15.56 2.68
C ALA A 230 2.36 -15.37 1.82
N MET A 231 2.55 -15.03 0.55
CA MET A 231 1.49 -15.00 -0.47
C MET A 231 1.73 -16.11 -1.49
N GLN A 232 0.65 -16.71 -2.00
CA GLN A 232 0.75 -17.81 -2.94
C GLN A 232 -0.05 -17.55 -4.22
N LYS A 233 0.65 -17.55 -5.36
CA LYS A 233 0.05 -17.30 -6.70
C LYS A 233 -1.15 -18.20 -6.98
N VAL A 234 -1.03 -19.52 -6.78
CA VAL A 234 -2.09 -20.50 -7.09
C VAL A 234 -3.32 -20.37 -6.19
N TRP A 235 -3.22 -19.58 -5.12
CA TRP A 235 -4.32 -19.26 -4.21
C TRP A 235 -4.89 -17.87 -4.47
N GLY A 236 -4.77 -17.38 -5.72
CA GLY A 236 -5.21 -16.03 -6.07
C GLY A 236 -4.36 -14.94 -5.41
N SER A 237 -3.11 -15.24 -5.07
CA SER A 237 -2.21 -14.34 -4.32
C SER A 237 -2.72 -13.96 -2.94
N LEU A 238 -3.52 -14.82 -2.32
CA LEU A 238 -3.96 -14.67 -0.94
C LEU A 238 -2.86 -15.12 0.04
N TRP A 239 -2.98 -14.63 1.27
CA TRP A 239 -1.98 -14.80 2.31
C TRP A 239 -2.19 -16.11 3.05
N HIS A 240 -1.10 -16.66 3.57
CA HIS A 240 -1.09 -17.81 4.44
C HIS A 240 0.04 -17.68 5.47
N ASP A 241 -0.12 -18.32 6.64
CA ASP A 241 1.00 -18.46 7.56
C ASP A 241 1.99 -19.49 7.00
N ALA A 242 3.28 -19.27 7.28
CA ALA A 242 4.35 -20.11 6.80
C ALA A 242 5.40 -20.30 7.89
N THR A 243 6.18 -21.38 7.77
CA THR A 243 7.30 -21.64 8.66
C THR A 243 8.49 -20.76 8.27
N ALA A 244 9.13 -20.11 9.25
CA ALA A 244 10.27 -19.21 9.00
C ALA A 244 11.47 -19.91 8.32
N ALA A 245 11.59 -21.23 8.50
CA ALA A 245 12.62 -22.08 7.89
C ALA A 245 12.31 -22.47 6.44
N SER A 246 11.08 -22.27 5.95
CA SER A 246 10.71 -22.55 4.57
C SER A 246 11.56 -21.70 3.60
N LYS A 247 12.02 -22.32 2.51
CA LYS A 247 12.78 -21.63 1.47
C LYS A 247 11.85 -21.21 0.33
N ILE A 248 11.41 -19.96 0.34
CA ILE A 248 10.56 -19.40 -0.72
C ILE A 248 11.15 -18.10 -1.28
N MET A 249 10.59 -17.63 -2.39
CA MET A 249 10.99 -16.36 -3.00
C MET A 249 10.48 -15.20 -2.14
N PHE A 250 10.82 -13.97 -2.47
CA PHE A 250 10.39 -12.83 -1.67
C PHE A 250 10.38 -11.53 -2.47
N VAL A 251 9.71 -10.52 -1.94
CA VAL A 251 9.71 -9.17 -2.49
C VAL A 251 10.22 -8.20 -1.45
N CYS A 252 11.16 -7.35 -1.83
CA CYS A 252 11.63 -6.26 -0.99
C CYS A 252 10.95 -4.95 -1.39
N GLU A 253 10.45 -4.20 -0.41
CA GLU A 253 10.11 -2.79 -0.52
C GLU A 253 11.33 -1.95 -0.14
N VAL A 254 11.68 -0.98 -0.98
CA VAL A 254 12.87 -0.15 -0.80
C VAL A 254 12.47 1.22 -0.28
N LEU A 255 13.21 1.71 0.72
CA LEU A 255 13.06 3.07 1.20
C LEU A 255 13.75 4.03 0.22
N LEU A 256 12.94 4.79 -0.53
CA LEU A 256 13.40 5.96 -1.29
C LEU A 256 13.67 7.16 -0.36
#